data_AF-A0A8X6JAQ2-F1
#
_entry.id   AF-A0A8X6JAQ2-F1
#
_cell.length_a   1.000
_cell.length_b   1.000
_cell.length_c   1.000
_cell.angle_alpha   90.00
_cell.angle_beta   90.00
_cell.angle_gamma   90.00
#
_symmetry.space_group_name_H-M   'P 1'
#
loop_
_entity.id
_entity.type
_entity.pdbx_description
1 polymer ?
#
loop_
_entity_poly.entity_id
_entity_poly.type
_entity_poly.pdbx_seq_one_letter_code
_entity_poly.pdbx_strand_id
1 'polypeptide(L)'
;MNTFVYVIIGHITKGSKSSRPPTQWIMSVYLEYMTKVGVLLGGEEHVTRLQMQDVLKLEMKLAEIIAPDEEQTNYKLMYRKITISQLQEVAPFINWKHFFNSIFKKVGREIYSSEPVVALAFDYLKKLSKLVTQYISNAQGRV
;
A
#
# COMPACT_ATOMS: atom_id res chain seq x y z
N MET A 1 -0.15 -3.92 -12.58
CA MET A 1 -0.16 -2.87 -11.54
C MET A 1 1.15 -2.80 -10.74
N ASN A 2 1.84 -3.93 -10.47
CA ASN A 2 3.12 -3.91 -9.74
C ASN A 2 4.26 -3.12 -10.41
N THR A 3 4.38 -3.11 -11.74
CA THR A 3 5.55 -2.51 -12.42
C THR A 3 5.73 -1.01 -12.17
N PHE A 4 4.66 -0.23 -12.02
CA PHE A 4 4.77 1.23 -11.87
C PHE A 4 5.17 1.67 -10.46
N VAL A 5 4.73 0.93 -9.44
CA VAL A 5 5.14 1.16 -8.04
C VAL A 5 6.64 0.88 -7.88
N TYR A 6 7.17 -0.18 -8.52
CA TYR A 6 8.61 -0.46 -8.55
C TYR A 6 9.42 0.64 -9.26
N VAL A 7 8.89 1.27 -10.30
CA VAL A 7 9.56 2.40 -10.96
C VAL A 7 9.63 3.58 -9.98
N ILE A 8 8.52 3.98 -9.36
CA ILE A 8 8.53 5.12 -8.42
C ILE A 8 9.42 4.84 -7.19
N ILE A 9 9.35 3.64 -6.59
CA ILE A 9 10.20 3.25 -5.44
C ILE A 9 11.68 3.18 -5.84
N GLY A 10 12.00 2.63 -7.01
CA GLY A 10 13.36 2.58 -7.54
C GLY A 10 13.95 3.97 -7.78
N HIS A 11 13.12 4.94 -8.12
CA HIS A 11 13.50 6.35 -8.29
C HIS A 11 13.67 7.10 -6.94
N ILE A 12 12.90 6.75 -5.91
CA ILE A 12 13.01 7.35 -4.56
C ILE A 12 14.22 6.78 -3.79
N THR A 13 14.52 5.48 -3.96
CA THR A 13 15.54 4.77 -3.16
C THR A 13 16.95 4.80 -3.77
N LYS A 14 17.10 4.89 -5.09
CA LYS A 14 18.43 4.94 -5.74
C LYS A 14 18.77 6.36 -6.17
N GLY A 15 19.57 7.03 -5.33
CA GLY A 15 20.23 8.28 -5.68
C GLY A 15 20.99 8.16 -7.01
N SER A 16 20.68 9.07 -7.93
CA SER A 16 21.52 9.52 -9.05
C SER A 16 22.31 8.44 -9.82
N LYS A 17 21.73 7.91 -10.92
CA LYS A 17 22.51 7.49 -12.11
C LYS A 17 21.86 8.02 -13.39
N SER A 18 22.70 8.63 -14.24
CA SER A 18 22.43 9.73 -15.18
C SER A 18 21.80 9.37 -16.53
N SER A 19 20.74 8.57 -16.57
CA SER A 19 20.05 8.29 -17.85
C SER A 19 18.55 8.00 -17.74
N ARG A 20 17.91 8.44 -16.64
CA ARG A 20 16.48 8.23 -16.41
C ARG A 20 15.73 9.57 -16.32
N PRO A 21 14.46 9.63 -16.78
CA PRO A 21 13.70 10.87 -16.76
C PRO A 21 13.49 11.37 -15.32
N PRO A 22 13.34 12.69 -15.11
CA PRO A 22 13.18 13.27 -13.78
C PRO A 22 11.96 12.71 -13.06
N THR A 23 12.09 12.36 -11.78
CA THR A 23 11.00 11.81 -10.95
C THR A 23 9.75 12.68 -11.00
N GLN A 24 9.91 14.01 -11.08
CA GLN A 24 8.79 14.96 -11.20
C GLN A 24 7.97 14.79 -12.48
N TRP A 25 8.64 14.48 -13.61
CA TRP A 25 7.94 14.24 -14.89
C TRP A 25 7.15 12.92 -14.85
N ILE A 26 7.70 11.88 -14.23
CA ILE A 26 6.99 10.60 -14.07
C ILE A 26 5.72 10.82 -13.22
N MET A 27 5.84 11.57 -12.13
CA MET A 27 4.70 11.92 -11.26
C MET A 27 3.63 12.72 -12.01
N SER A 28 4.02 13.68 -12.85
CA SER A 28 3.04 14.48 -13.61
C SER A 28 2.29 13.65 -14.65
N VAL A 29 3.00 12.79 -15.39
CA VAL A 29 2.37 11.90 -16.39
C VAL A 29 1.42 10.90 -15.71
N TYR A 30 1.82 10.38 -14.56
CA TYR A 30 0.99 9.44 -13.82
C TYR A 30 -0.27 10.12 -13.23
N LEU A 31 -0.17 11.35 -12.73
CA LEU A 31 -1.34 12.13 -12.31
C LEU A 31 -2.30 12.39 -13.47
N GLU A 32 -1.76 12.74 -14.64
CA GLU A 32 -2.58 12.95 -15.84
C GLU A 32 -3.30 11.67 -16.26
N TYR A 33 -2.61 10.52 -16.22
CA TYR A 33 -3.20 9.22 -16.49
C TYR A 33 -4.35 8.90 -15.52
N MET A 34 -4.13 9.04 -14.21
CA MET A 34 -5.16 8.81 -13.19
C MET A 34 -6.38 9.73 -13.41
N THR A 35 -6.14 11.00 -13.74
CA THR A 35 -7.19 11.98 -14.03
C THR A 35 -8.01 11.56 -15.26
N LYS A 36 -7.35 11.19 -16.36
CA LYS A 36 -8.01 10.75 -17.59
C LYS A 36 -8.87 9.51 -17.36
N VAL A 37 -8.39 8.53 -16.60
CA VAL A 37 -9.17 7.33 -16.26
C VAL A 37 -10.41 7.71 -15.44
N GLY A 38 -10.30 8.60 -14.45
CA GLY A 38 -11.45 9.04 -13.66
C GLY A 38 -12.49 9.80 -14.49
N VAL A 39 -12.05 10.64 -15.43
CA VAL A 39 -12.96 11.33 -16.37
C VAL A 39 -13.69 10.34 -17.28
N LEU A 40 -13.00 9.33 -17.80
CA LEU A 40 -13.62 8.28 -18.62
C LEU A 40 -14.67 7.46 -17.86
N LEU A 41 -14.55 7.37 -16.53
CA LEU A 41 -15.53 6.73 -15.65
C LEU A 41 -16.67 7.67 -15.22
N GLY A 42 -16.74 8.88 -15.78
CA GLY A 42 -17.81 9.86 -15.54
C GLY A 42 -17.49 10.92 -14.47
N GLY A 43 -16.25 11.00 -13.99
CA GLY A 43 -15.81 12.05 -13.08
C GLY A 43 -15.66 13.41 -13.77
N GLU A 44 -15.92 14.50 -13.03
CA GLU A 44 -15.60 15.85 -13.49
C GLU A 44 -14.09 16.07 -13.40
N GLU A 45 -13.47 16.65 -14.43
CA GLU A 45 -12.00 16.70 -14.57
C GLU A 45 -11.31 17.40 -13.41
N HIS A 46 -11.80 18.57 -12.98
CA HIS A 46 -11.18 19.35 -11.92
C HIS A 46 -11.24 18.61 -10.58
N VAL A 47 -12.41 18.12 -10.19
CA VAL A 47 -12.62 17.34 -8.96
C VAL A 47 -11.80 16.05 -9.00
N THR A 48 -11.82 15.33 -10.13
CA THR A 48 -11.05 14.09 -10.31
C THR A 48 -9.57 14.37 -10.14
N ARG A 49 -9.05 15.44 -10.75
CA ARG A 49 -7.63 15.79 -10.65
C ARG A 49 -7.21 16.09 -9.21
N LEU A 50 -8.04 16.78 -8.43
CA LEU A 50 -7.77 17.04 -7.01
C LEU A 50 -7.74 15.73 -6.20
N GLN A 51 -8.72 14.85 -6.42
CA GLN A 51 -8.75 13.54 -5.76
C GLN A 51 -7.51 12.70 -6.14
N MET A 52 -7.12 12.69 -7.41
CA MET A 52 -5.94 11.94 -7.87
C MET A 52 -4.62 12.53 -7.36
N GLN A 53 -4.56 13.83 -7.08
CA GLN A 53 -3.41 14.42 -6.38
C GLN A 53 -3.29 13.87 -4.95
N ASP A 54 -4.40 13.67 -4.25
CA ASP A 54 -4.38 13.12 -2.91
C ASP A 54 -4.07 11.62 -2.90
N VAL A 55 -4.56 10.87 -3.91
CA VAL A 55 -4.13 9.48 -4.16
C VAL A 55 -2.62 9.43 -4.41
N LEU A 56 -2.08 10.30 -5.26
CA LEU A 56 -0.65 10.35 -5.54
C LEU A 56 0.20 10.61 -4.28
N LYS A 57 -0.23 11.56 -3.43
CA LYS A 57 0.44 11.83 -2.15
C LYS A 57 0.40 10.61 -1.22
N LEU A 58 -0.71 9.89 -1.18
CA LEU A 58 -0.84 8.66 -0.40
C LEU A 58 0.11 7.58 -0.93
N GLU A 59 0.15 7.38 -2.25
CA GLU A 59 1.04 6.42 -2.89
C GLU A 59 2.53 6.75 -2.65
N MET A 60 2.91 8.03 -2.64
CA MET A 60 4.27 8.45 -2.27
C MET A 60 4.61 8.03 -0.83
N LYS A 61 3.72 8.28 0.14
CA LYS A 61 3.94 7.84 1.54
C LYS A 61 3.99 6.32 1.67
N LEU A 62 3.20 5.59 0.86
CA LEU A 62 3.26 4.13 0.81
C LEU A 62 4.60 3.65 0.23
N ALA A 63 5.09 4.30 -0.81
CA ALA A 63 6.39 4.00 -1.43
C ALA A 63 7.56 4.17 -0.44
N GLU A 64 7.51 5.18 0.43
CA GLU A 64 8.54 5.43 1.47
C GLU A 64 8.64 4.30 2.51
N ILE A 65 7.54 3.61 2.82
CA ILE A 65 7.52 2.56 3.85
C ILE A 65 7.78 1.16 3.30
N ILE A 66 7.78 0.98 1.98
CA ILE A 66 8.12 -0.29 1.33
C ILE A 66 9.62 -0.54 1.50
N ALA A 67 9.98 -1.74 1.97
CA ALA A 67 11.37 -2.11 2.17
C ALA A 67 12.13 -2.11 0.82
N PRO A 68 13.38 -1.61 0.79
CA PRO A 68 14.20 -1.65 -0.43
C PRO A 68 14.45 -3.09 -0.89
N ASP A 69 14.67 -3.28 -2.20
CA ASP A 69 14.82 -4.60 -2.84
C ASP A 69 15.88 -5.50 -2.17
N GLU A 70 16.93 -4.90 -1.59
CA GLU A 70 18.01 -5.58 -0.89
C GLU A 70 17.51 -6.28 0.40
N GLU A 71 16.56 -5.68 1.11
CA GLU A 71 15.88 -6.28 2.26
C GLU A 71 14.84 -7.32 1.81
N GLN A 72 14.16 -7.11 0.67
CA GLN A 72 13.22 -8.08 0.09
C GLN A 72 13.87 -9.40 -0.34
N THR A 73 15.17 -9.37 -0.66
CA THR A 73 15.91 -10.55 -1.11
C THR A 73 16.25 -11.52 0.05
N ASN A 74 16.18 -11.06 1.31
CA ASN A 74 16.47 -11.89 2.48
C ASN A 74 15.22 -12.62 3.00
N TYR A 75 14.70 -13.54 2.17
CA TYR A 75 13.47 -14.32 2.42
C TYR A 75 13.43 -15.02 3.80
N LYS A 76 14.59 -15.39 4.37
CA LYS A 76 14.68 -16.02 5.69
C LYS A 76 14.34 -15.06 6.85
N LEU A 77 14.63 -13.77 6.71
CA LEU A 77 14.30 -12.75 7.72
C LEU A 77 12.83 -12.30 7.65
N MET A 78 12.19 -12.54 6.50
CA MET A 78 10.80 -12.17 6.21
C MET A 78 9.77 -13.21 6.65
N TYR A 79 10.17 -14.48 6.81
CA TYR A 79 9.26 -15.52 7.25
C TYR A 79 8.95 -15.39 8.75
N ARG A 80 7.81 -14.79 9.09
CA ARG A 80 7.30 -14.75 10.46
C ARG A 80 5.95 -15.45 10.54
N LYS A 81 5.89 -16.56 11.28
CA LYS A 81 4.66 -17.26 11.60
C LYS A 81 4.11 -16.70 12.93
N ILE A 82 2.94 -16.09 12.87
CA ILE A 82 2.23 -15.49 14.02
C ILE A 82 0.77 -15.93 13.98
N THR A 83 0.02 -15.76 15.06
CA THR A 83 -1.43 -15.98 15.04
C THR A 83 -2.17 -14.75 14.49
N ILE A 84 -3.42 -14.92 14.08
CA ILE A 84 -4.28 -13.80 13.70
C ILE A 84 -4.44 -12.79 14.85
N SER A 85 -4.50 -13.27 16.11
CA SER A 85 -4.53 -12.39 17.28
C SER A 85 -3.27 -11.52 17.37
N GLN A 86 -2.09 -12.10 17.18
CA GLN A 86 -0.83 -11.36 17.17
C GLN A 86 -0.75 -10.39 15.98
N LEU A 87 -1.26 -10.78 14.81
CA LEU A 87 -1.36 -9.88 13.66
C LEU A 87 -2.24 -8.67 13.97
N GLN A 88 -3.36 -8.89 14.68
CA GLN A 88 -4.28 -7.83 15.09
C GLN A 88 -3.61 -6.81 16.01
N GLU A 89 -2.75 -7.25 16.92
CA GLU A 89 -1.97 -6.36 17.80
C GLU A 89 -0.94 -5.54 17.02
N VAL A 90 -0.30 -6.17 16.03
CA VAL A 90 0.80 -5.58 15.26
C VAL A 90 0.31 -4.57 14.23
N ALA A 91 -0.85 -4.84 13.61
CA ALA A 91 -1.37 -4.05 12.50
C ALA A 91 -2.89 -3.82 12.63
N PRO A 92 -3.36 -3.06 13.63
CA PRO A 92 -4.78 -2.93 13.96
C PRO A 92 -5.63 -2.11 12.97
N PHE A 93 -5.10 -1.72 11.80
CA PHE A 93 -5.80 -0.85 10.84
C PHE A 93 -7.05 -1.49 10.21
N ILE A 94 -7.17 -2.82 10.26
CA ILE A 94 -8.39 -3.56 9.91
C ILE A 94 -8.66 -4.68 10.91
N ASN A 95 -9.88 -5.21 10.90
CA ASN A 95 -10.21 -6.43 11.63
C ASN A 95 -9.79 -7.66 10.81
N TRP A 96 -8.62 -8.22 11.11
CA TRP A 96 -8.04 -9.34 10.37
C TRP A 96 -8.87 -10.61 10.44
N LYS A 97 -9.44 -10.92 11.61
CA LYS A 97 -10.33 -12.08 11.76
C LYS A 97 -11.53 -11.95 10.83
N HIS A 98 -12.17 -10.78 10.81
CA HIS A 98 -13.31 -10.51 9.95
C HIS A 98 -12.92 -10.60 8.46
N PHE A 99 -11.78 -10.00 8.09
CA PHE A 99 -11.24 -10.05 6.73
C PHE A 99 -10.98 -11.48 6.25
N PHE A 100 -10.31 -12.32 7.05
CA PHE A 100 -10.10 -13.71 6.67
C PHE A 100 -11.42 -14.49 6.60
N ASN A 101 -12.31 -14.31 7.57
CA ASN A 101 -13.61 -14.98 7.53
C ASN A 101 -14.45 -14.59 6.31
N SER A 102 -14.41 -13.33 5.85
CA SER A 102 -15.17 -12.91 4.66
C SER A 102 -14.67 -13.59 3.37
N ILE A 103 -13.38 -13.90 3.30
CA ILE A 103 -12.76 -14.64 2.18
C ILE A 103 -13.05 -16.14 2.29
N PHE A 104 -12.77 -16.75 3.43
CA PHE A 104 -12.84 -18.20 3.64
C PHE A 104 -14.27 -18.74 3.82
N LYS A 105 -15.24 -17.87 4.13
CA LYS A 105 -16.67 -18.24 4.14
C LYS A 105 -17.13 -18.82 2.81
N LYS A 106 -16.56 -18.38 1.68
CA LYS A 106 -16.88 -18.90 0.34
C LYS A 106 -16.55 -20.38 0.15
N VAL A 107 -15.61 -20.91 0.96
CA VAL A 107 -15.21 -22.32 0.94
C VAL A 107 -15.69 -23.07 2.19
N GLY A 108 -16.64 -22.51 2.92
CA GLY A 108 -17.24 -23.15 4.10
C GLY A 108 -16.28 -23.28 5.28
N ARG A 109 -15.23 -22.46 5.37
CA ARG A 109 -14.26 -22.49 6.46
C ARG A 109 -14.39 -21.27 7.36
N GLU A 110 -14.48 -21.54 8.66
CA GLU A 110 -14.39 -20.52 9.71
C GLU A 110 -12.94 -20.37 10.14
N ILE A 111 -12.51 -19.12 10.36
CA ILE A 111 -11.15 -18.77 10.76
C ILE A 111 -11.15 -18.24 12.19
N TYR A 112 -10.39 -18.90 13.06
CA TYR A 112 -10.24 -18.52 14.48
C TYR A 112 -9.04 -17.62 14.71
N SER A 113 -9.05 -16.84 15.80
CA SER A 113 -7.95 -15.92 16.12
C SER A 113 -6.62 -16.62 16.43
N SER A 114 -6.66 -17.91 16.79
CA SER A 114 -5.50 -18.77 17.04
C SER A 114 -4.84 -19.30 15.77
N GLU A 115 -5.49 -19.17 14.61
CA GLU A 115 -4.95 -19.68 13.35
C GLU A 115 -3.61 -19.02 13.01
N PRO A 116 -2.59 -19.81 12.63
CA PRO A 116 -1.32 -19.25 12.24
C PRO A 116 -1.36 -18.67 10.83
N VAL A 117 -0.72 -17.52 10.67
CA VAL A 117 -0.52 -16.82 9.40
C VAL A 117 0.97 -16.54 9.19
N VAL A 118 1.41 -16.64 7.94
CA VAL A 118 2.78 -16.30 7.55
C VAL A 118 2.80 -14.85 7.06
N ALA A 119 3.41 -13.97 7.86
CA ALA A 119 3.53 -12.55 7.56
C ALA A 119 4.89 -12.25 6.91
N LEU A 120 4.96 -12.32 5.58
CA LEU A 120 6.18 -12.06 4.81
C LEU A 120 6.65 -10.60 4.91
N ALA A 121 5.71 -9.65 4.96
CA ALA A 121 5.99 -8.23 5.00
C ALA A 121 5.68 -7.66 6.40
N PHE A 122 6.14 -8.33 7.46
CA PHE A 122 5.74 -8.02 8.84
C PHE A 122 6.06 -6.57 9.26
N ASP A 123 7.27 -6.08 8.97
CA ASP A 123 7.65 -4.71 9.32
C ASP A 123 6.96 -3.67 8.43
N TYR A 124 6.66 -4.02 7.18
CA TYR A 124 5.82 -3.21 6.33
C TYR A 124 4.40 -3.09 6.90
N LEU A 125 3.77 -4.19 7.33
CA LEU A 125 2.42 -4.16 7.94
C LEU A 125 2.36 -3.27 9.18
N LYS A 126 3.42 -3.24 9.99
CA LYS A 126 3.55 -2.28 11.11
C LYS A 126 3.57 -0.83 10.64
N LYS A 127 4.42 -0.51 9.66
CA LYS A 127 4.53 0.84 9.11
C LYS A 127 3.23 1.28 8.43
N LEU A 128 2.62 0.37 7.65
CA LEU A 128 1.34 0.57 6.99
C LEU A 128 0.24 0.84 8.00
N SER A 129 0.18 0.07 9.08
CA SER A 129 -0.82 0.31 10.12
C SER A 129 -0.71 1.71 10.71
N LYS A 130 0.50 2.19 10.99
CA LYS A 130 0.71 3.56 11.48
C LYS A 130 0.25 4.60 10.46
N LEU A 131 0.63 4.43 9.19
CA LEU A 131 0.29 5.34 8.10
C LEU A 131 -1.22 5.41 7.88
N VAL A 132 -1.91 4.27 7.83
CA VAL A 132 -3.36 4.20 7.63
C VAL A 132 -4.11 4.78 8.82
N THR A 133 -3.72 4.45 10.06
CA THR A 133 -4.35 5.03 11.26
C THR A 133 -4.21 6.55 11.29
N GLN A 134 -3.05 7.10 10.91
CA GLN A 134 -2.85 8.54 10.79
C GLN A 134 -3.73 9.14 9.69
N TYR A 135 -3.81 8.48 8.53
CA TYR A 135 -4.58 8.96 7.38
C TYR A 135 -6.09 8.99 7.68
N ILE A 136 -6.63 7.97 8.34
CA ILE A 136 -8.05 7.89 8.73
C ILE A 136 -8.40 8.87 9.86
N SER A 137 -7.46 9.11 10.79
CA SER A 137 -7.68 10.04 11.92
C SER A 137 -7.67 11.51 11.48
N ASN A 138 -6.98 11.82 10.38
CA ASN A 138 -6.96 13.15 9.80
C ASN A 138 -8.14 13.27 8.83
N ALA A 139 -8.90 14.38 8.91
CA ALA A 139 -10.14 14.60 8.17
C ALA A 139 -10.05 14.50 6.62
N GLN A 140 -8.86 14.30 6.06
CA GLN A 140 -8.61 14.02 4.63
C GLN A 140 -8.90 12.57 4.21
N GLY A 141 -9.15 11.64 5.13
CA GLY A 141 -9.42 10.22 4.83
C GLY A 141 -10.88 9.85 4.53
N ARG A 142 -11.80 10.82 4.56
CA ARG A 142 -13.22 10.63 4.18
C ARG A 142 -13.43 11.18 2.78
N VAL A 143 -13.25 10.33 1.78
CA VAL A 143 -13.79 10.55 0.43
C VAL A 143 -15.29 10.26 0.47
#